data_AF-A0A6Y6HR63-F1
#
_entry.id   AF-A0A6Y6HR63-F1
#
_cell.length_a   1.000
_cell.length_b   1.000
_cell.length_c   1.000
_cell.angle_alpha   90.00
_cell.angle_beta   90.00
_cell.angle_gamma   90.00
#
_symmetry.space_group_name_H-M   'P 1'
#
loop_
_entity.id
_entity.type
_entity.pdbx_description
1 polymer ?
#
loop_
_entity_poly.entity_id
_entity_poly.type
_entity_poly.pdbx_seq_one_letter_code
_entity_poly.pdbx_strand_id
1 'polypeptide(L)'
;NNNSLFAIRLLKDTEGNYLWRPGLELGQPSSLAGYGIAENEQMPDIAADAKAIAFGNFKRGYTIVDRIGTRILRDPYTNKPFVGFYTTKRTGGMLVDSQAIKLLKIAAA
;
A
#
# COMPACT_ATOMS: atom_id res chain seq x y z
N ASN A 1 -3.72 3.38 3.86
CA ASN A 1 -4.62 4.11 2.94
C ASN A 1 -4.62 5.59 3.28
N ASN A 2 -5.24 6.41 2.44
CA ASN A 2 -5.21 7.86 2.55
C ASN A 2 -5.85 8.37 3.86
N ASN A 3 -6.99 7.81 4.27
CA ASN A 3 -7.69 8.19 5.50
C ASN A 3 -6.81 7.99 6.75
N SER A 4 -6.13 6.85 6.84
CA SER A 4 -5.21 6.56 7.95
C SER A 4 -4.02 7.51 7.95
N LEU A 5 -3.52 7.89 6.77
CA LEU A 5 -2.41 8.84 6.64
C LEU A 5 -2.80 10.24 7.09
N PHE A 6 -4.03 10.70 6.79
CA PHE A 6 -4.54 11.97 7.30
C PHE A 6 -4.60 11.99 8.83
N ALA A 7 -5.05 10.90 9.46
CA ALA A 7 -5.07 10.80 10.92
C ALA A 7 -3.65 10.88 11.52
N ILE A 8 -2.68 10.19 10.91
CA ILE A 8 -1.26 10.22 11.34
C ILE A 8 -0.66 11.62 11.19
N ARG A 9 -1.00 12.33 10.11
CA ARG A 9 -0.52 13.70 9.84
C ARG A 9 -0.94 14.71 10.91
N LEU A 10 -2.04 14.45 11.61
CA LEU A 10 -2.54 15.31 12.68
C LEU A 10 -1.89 15.03 14.05
N LEU A 11 -1.08 13.98 14.16
CA LEU A 11 -0.42 13.62 15.43
C LEU A 11 0.62 14.67 15.82
N LYS A 12 0.53 15.10 17.07
CA LYS A 12 1.41 16.09 17.70
C LYS A 12 2.11 15.50 18.92
N ASP A 13 3.28 16.03 19.25
CA ASP A 13 3.93 15.79 20.54
C ASP A 13 3.24 16.61 21.66
N THR A 14 3.73 16.44 22.90
CA THR A 14 3.23 17.16 24.08
C THR A 14 3.49 18.67 24.03
N GLU A 15 4.36 19.13 23.14
CA GLU A 15 4.73 20.52 22.93
C GLU A 15 3.96 21.17 21.76
N GLY A 16 3.12 20.38 21.07
CA GLY A 16 2.29 20.82 19.95
C GLY A 16 2.95 20.72 18.57
N ASN A 17 4.17 20.19 18.46
CA ASN A 17 4.86 19.98 17.20
C ASN A 17 4.33 18.75 16.47
N TYR A 18 4.21 18.81 15.15
CA TYR A 18 3.81 17.66 14.35
C TYR A 18 4.92 16.61 14.27
N LEU A 19 4.56 15.34 14.50
CA LEU A 19 5.48 14.20 14.37
C LEU A 19 5.82 13.92 12.89
N TRP A 20 4.90 14.26 12.00
CA TRP A 20 5.09 14.12 10.56
C TRP A 20 5.65 15.41 9.96
N ARG A 21 6.71 15.27 9.15
CA ARG A 21 7.31 16.39 8.42
C ARG A 21 7.02 16.22 6.94
N PRO A 22 6.25 17.12 6.32
CA PRO A 22 6.08 17.10 4.88
C PRO A 22 7.44 17.29 4.21
N GLY A 23 7.73 16.50 3.18
CA GLY A 23 8.82 16.78 2.25
C GLY A 23 8.48 18.06 1.50
N LEU A 24 8.83 19.22 2.06
CA LEU A 24 8.63 20.53 1.43
C LEU A 24 9.69 20.81 0.34
N GLU A 25 10.78 20.06 0.34
CA GLU A 25 11.83 20.11 -0.67
C GLU A 25 11.55 19.14 -1.83
N LEU A 26 11.79 19.62 -3.05
CA LEU A 26 11.58 18.85 -4.28
C LEU A 26 12.43 17.58 -4.26
N GLY A 27 11.77 16.41 -4.22
CA GLY A 27 12.44 15.10 -4.26
C GLY A 27 12.70 14.44 -2.89
N GLN A 28 12.35 15.08 -1.78
CA GLN A 28 12.35 14.44 -0.46
C GLN A 28 11.03 13.70 -0.23
N PRO A 29 11.01 12.36 -0.11
CA PRO A 29 9.80 11.62 0.19
C PRO A 29 9.29 12.00 1.58
N SER A 30 7.97 12.08 1.74
CA SER A 30 7.36 12.28 3.05
C SER A 30 7.80 11.17 3.99
N SER A 31 8.38 11.56 5.13
CA SER A 31 8.91 10.61 6.11
C SER A 31 8.15 10.69 7.42
N LEU A 32 7.94 9.53 8.03
CA LEU A 32 7.41 9.41 9.38
C LEU A 32 8.50 8.77 10.24
N ALA A 33 8.96 9.48 11.27
CA ALA A 33 10.03 9.03 12.15
C ALA A 33 11.31 8.55 11.40
N GLY A 34 11.64 9.19 10.27
CA GLY A 34 12.81 8.85 9.45
C GLY A 34 12.61 7.72 8.44
N TYR A 35 11.43 7.11 8.37
CA TYR A 35 11.10 6.07 7.39
C TYR A 35 10.21 6.61 6.27
N GLY A 36 10.42 6.11 5.05
CA GLY A 36 9.58 6.43 3.90
C GLY A 36 8.18 5.84 4.02
N ILE A 37 7.19 6.57 3.51
CA ILE A 37 5.78 6.19 3.56
C ILE A 37 5.33 5.70 2.18
N ALA A 38 4.55 4.61 2.15
CA ALA A 38 3.90 4.13 0.93
C ALA A 38 2.39 4.06 1.17
N GLU A 39 1.64 4.68 0.26
CA GLU A 39 0.18 4.70 0.32
C GLU A 39 -0.39 3.50 -0.45
N ASN A 40 -1.29 2.76 0.21
CA ASN A 40 -2.05 1.69 -0.41
C ASN A 40 -3.50 1.75 0.09
N GLU A 41 -4.43 1.99 -0.84
CA GLU A 41 -5.87 2.06 -0.58
C GLU A 41 -6.50 0.71 -0.27
N GLN A 42 -5.83 -0.40 -0.58
CA GLN A 42 -6.31 -1.74 -0.24
C GLN A 42 -6.07 -2.11 1.23
N MET A 43 -5.33 -1.29 1.99
CA MET A 43 -5.23 -1.47 3.44
C MET A 43 -6.51 -1.01 4.13
N PRO A 44 -6.96 -1.70 5.20
CA PRO A 44 -8.17 -1.32 5.92
C PRO A 44 -8.01 0.03 6.62
N ASP A 45 -9.12 0.75 6.76
CA ASP A 45 -9.19 1.99 7.54
C ASP A 45 -8.95 1.74 9.05
N ILE A 46 -8.69 2.83 9.77
CA ILE A 46 -8.60 2.81 11.24
C ILE A 46 -9.97 2.47 11.82
N ALA A 47 -10.12 1.24 12.30
CA ALA A 47 -11.29 0.73 13.00
C ALA A 47 -10.86 -0.22 14.13
N ALA A 48 -11.77 -0.56 15.05
CA ALA A 48 -11.49 -1.50 16.12
C ALA A 48 -10.99 -2.84 15.56
N ASP A 49 -9.91 -3.37 16.14
CA ASP A 49 -9.21 -4.60 15.72
C ASP A 49 -8.59 -4.59 14.31
N ALA A 50 -8.74 -3.50 13.55
CA ALA A 50 -8.18 -3.39 12.21
C ALA A 50 -6.66 -3.26 12.25
N LYS A 51 -5.99 -3.90 11.28
CA LYS A 51 -4.54 -3.79 11.05
C LYS A 51 -4.28 -2.70 10.01
N ALA A 52 -4.56 -1.45 10.39
CA ALA A 52 -4.58 -0.31 9.47
C ALA A 52 -3.18 0.13 8.98
N ILE A 53 -2.13 -0.21 9.75
CA ILE A 53 -0.74 0.19 9.45
C ILE A 53 0.15 -1.04 9.44
N ALA A 54 0.97 -1.18 8.40
CA ALA A 54 2.03 -2.18 8.32
C ALA A 54 3.38 -1.48 8.19
N PHE A 55 4.37 -1.95 8.97
CA PHE A 55 5.72 -1.39 9.00
C PHE A 55 6.75 -2.51 8.94
N GLY A 56 7.78 -2.33 8.11
CA GLY A 56 8.85 -3.31 7.99
C GLY A 56 9.57 -3.27 6.66
N ASN A 57 10.47 -4.23 6.46
CA ASN A 57 11.22 -4.36 5.23
C ASN A 57 10.46 -5.27 4.24
N PHE A 58 9.58 -4.68 3.44
CA PHE A 58 8.79 -5.41 2.44
C PHE A 58 9.63 -6.06 1.34
N LYS A 59 10.81 -5.51 1.00
CA LYS A 59 11.72 -6.13 0.02
C LYS A 59 12.22 -7.49 0.50
N ARG A 60 12.42 -7.66 1.81
CA ARG A 60 12.80 -8.94 2.43
C ARG A 60 11.59 -9.80 2.79
N GLY A 61 10.50 -9.16 3.24
CA GLY A 61 9.33 -9.86 3.77
C GLY A 61 8.44 -10.47 2.70
N TYR A 62 8.24 -9.81 1.56
CA TYR A 62 7.24 -10.23 0.58
C TYR A 62 7.84 -10.30 -0.82
N THR A 63 7.73 -11.44 -1.48
CA THR A 63 8.20 -11.62 -2.86
C THR A 63 7.02 -11.72 -3.80
N ILE A 64 7.03 -10.86 -4.81
CA ILE A 64 6.06 -10.87 -5.91
C ILE A 64 6.75 -11.54 -7.11
N VAL A 65 6.09 -12.54 -7.68
CA VAL A 65 6.57 -13.26 -8.87
C VAL A 65 5.68 -12.91 -10.05
N ASP A 66 6.27 -12.44 -11.13
CA ASP A 66 5.59 -12.24 -12.42
C ASP A 66 5.99 -13.38 -13.36
N ARG A 67 5.05 -14.27 -13.68
CA ARG A 67 5.34 -15.48 -14.47
C ARG A 67 5.15 -15.22 -15.96
N ILE A 68 4.06 -14.55 -16.31
CA ILE A 68 3.73 -14.16 -17.68
C ILE A 68 3.26 -12.72 -17.58
N GLY A 69 3.98 -11.84 -18.26
CA GLY A 69 3.63 -10.43 -18.36
C GLY A 69 2.25 -10.21 -18.98
N THR A 70 1.87 -8.95 -19.11
CA THR A 70 0.53 -8.59 -19.60
C THR A 70 0.34 -8.98 -21.06
N ARG A 71 -0.70 -9.76 -21.37
CA ARG A 71 -1.12 -10.13 -22.72
C ARG A 71 -2.48 -9.53 -23.00
N ILE A 72 -2.66 -8.99 -24.20
CA ILE A 72 -3.91 -8.38 -24.65
C ILE A 72 -4.38 -9.14 -25.89
N LEU A 73 -5.61 -9.66 -25.84
CA LEU A 73 -6.32 -10.22 -26.99
C LEU A 73 -7.44 -9.27 -27.37
N ARG A 74 -7.45 -8.83 -28.63
CA ARG A 74 -8.58 -8.11 -29.21
C ARG A 74 -9.52 -9.12 -29.86
N ASP A 75 -10.76 -9.19 -29.39
CA ASP A 75 -11.76 -10.14 -29.87
C ASP A 75 -12.95 -9.39 -30.51
N PRO A 76 -12.96 -9.27 -31.85
CA PRO A 76 -14.08 -8.70 -32.60
C PRO A 76 -15.17 -9.74 -32.96
N TYR A 77 -15.04 -10.99 -32.53
CA TYR A 77 -15.86 -12.10 -33.05
C TYR A 77 -16.94 -12.56 -32.06
N THR A 78 -16.63 -12.61 -30.77
CA THR A 78 -17.54 -13.22 -29.78
C THR A 78 -18.82 -12.42 -29.54
N ASN A 79 -18.77 -11.09 -29.56
CA ASN A 79 -19.95 -10.24 -29.33
C ASN A 79 -20.02 -9.07 -30.32
N LYS A 80 -20.62 -9.33 -31.50
CA LYS A 80 -20.86 -8.29 -32.51
C LYS A 80 -21.91 -7.29 -32.00
N PRO A 81 -21.75 -5.96 -32.19
CA PRO A 81 -20.76 -5.23 -33.00
C PRO A 81 -19.52 -4.73 -32.21
N PHE A 82 -19.29 -5.23 -31.00
CA PHE A 82 -18.24 -4.72 -30.10
C PHE A 82 -16.91 -5.47 -30.27
N VAL A 83 -15.80 -4.79 -29.97
CA VAL A 83 -14.48 -5.41 -29.84
C VAL A 83 -14.16 -5.55 -28.36
N GLY A 84 -14.09 -6.79 -27.87
CA GLY A 84 -13.68 -7.09 -26.51
C GLY A 84 -12.16 -7.02 -26.37
N PHE A 85 -11.67 -6.34 -25.34
CA PHE A 85 -10.26 -6.38 -24.97
C PHE A 85 -10.08 -7.31 -23.77
N TYR A 86 -9.58 -8.50 -24.03
CA TYR A 86 -9.30 -9.48 -23.00
C TYR A 86 -7.83 -9.41 -22.60
N THR A 87 -7.58 -8.85 -21.42
CA THR A 87 -6.24 -8.68 -20.86
C THR A 87 -5.99 -9.70 -19.77
N THR A 88 -4.90 -10.46 -19.88
CA THR A 88 -4.47 -11.42 -18.86
C THR A 88 -3.08 -11.11 -18.37
N LYS A 89 -2.86 -11.30 -17.07
CA LYS A 89 -1.54 -11.26 -16.44
C LYS A 89 -1.47 -12.37 -15.39
N ARG A 90 -0.33 -13.06 -15.28
CA ARG A 90 -0.13 -14.11 -14.27
C ARG A 90 0.93 -13.68 -13.27
N THR A 91 0.46 -13.18 -12.14
CA THR A 91 1.27 -12.84 -10.98
C THR A 91 1.02 -13.82 -9.84
N GLY A 92 2.00 -13.94 -8.95
CA GLY A 92 1.89 -14.61 -7.67
C GLY A 92 2.62 -13.80 -6.61
N GLY A 93 2.41 -14.14 -5.35
CA GLY A 93 3.14 -13.52 -4.26
C GLY A 93 3.11 -14.40 -3.03
N MET A 94 4.15 -14.28 -2.21
CA MET A 94 4.25 -15.00 -0.94
C MET A 94 5.03 -14.19 0.10
N LEU A 95 4.64 -14.34 1.36
CA LEU A 95 5.40 -13.88 2.50
C LEU A 95 6.59 -14.83 2.73
N VAL A 96 7.80 -14.33 2.50
CA VAL A 96 9.04 -15.09 2.63
C VAL A 96 9.60 -14.98 4.05
N ASP A 97 9.53 -13.80 4.66
CA ASP A 97 9.97 -13.56 6.03
C ASP A 97 8.86 -12.86 6.83
N SER A 98 8.28 -13.59 7.78
CA SER A 98 7.22 -13.09 8.65
C SER A 98 7.71 -12.15 9.75
N GLN A 99 9.00 -12.16 10.06
CA GLN A 99 9.59 -11.26 11.07
C GLN A 99 9.93 -9.89 10.49
N ALA A 100 10.10 -9.81 9.16
CA ALA A 100 10.44 -8.57 8.46
C ALA A 100 9.29 -7.55 8.42
N ILE A 101 8.05 -7.95 8.69
CA ILE A 101 6.85 -7.08 8.62
C ILE A 101 6.08 -7.18 9.94
N LYS A 102 5.75 -6.04 10.52
CA LYS A 102 4.89 -5.90 11.71
C LYS A 102 3.65 -5.12 11.34
N LEU A 103 2.53 -5.47 11.95
CA LEU A 103 1.25 -4.79 11.75
C LEU A 103 0.82 -4.13 13.06
N LEU A 104 0.37 -2.89 12.97
CA LEU A 104 -0.24 -2.18 14.08
C LEU A 104 -1.73 -2.53 14.11
N LYS A 105 -2.13 -3.24 15.15
CA LYS A 105 -3.54 -3.47 15.46
C LYS A 105 -4.06 -2.27 16.25
N ILE A 106 -5.11 -1.63 15.73
CA ILE A 106 -5.80 -0.57 16.45
C ILE A 106 -6.64 -1.23 17.54
N ALA A 107 -6.33 -0.90 18.80
CA ALA A 107 -7.12 -1.37 19.93
C ALA A 107 -8.55 -0.80 19.84
N ALA A 108 -9.54 -1.60 20.25
CA ALA A 108 -10.87 -1.06 20.49
C ALA A 108 -10.80 -0.02 21.62
N ALA A 109 -11.52 1.09 21.45
CA ALA A 109 -11.69 2.10 22.49
C ALA A 109 -12.53 1.56 23.64
#